data_AF-D2RFJ0-F1
#
_entry.id   AF-D2RFJ0-F1
#
_cell.length_a   1.000
_cell.length_b   1.000
_cell.length_c   1.000
_cell.angle_alpha   90.00
_cell.angle_beta   90.00
_cell.angle_gamma   90.00
#
_symmetry.space_group_name_H-M   'P 1'
#
loop_
_entity.id
_entity.type
_entity.pdbx_description
1 polymer ?
#
loop_
_entity_poly.entity_id
_entity_poly.type
_entity_poly.pdbx_seq_one_letter_code
_entity_poly.pdbx_strand_id
1 'polypeptide(L)'
;MSLNTVAFYLHRITGVILAIYLCIHLVFIGTVKTGEYANLIKITLSKEFLPLDLLLFLVGIYHGVNGIRLILHEFGLLYRYRKALLYATPIITLIIWVFVCLEVIG
;
A
#
# COMPACT_ATOMS: atom_id res chain seq x y z
N MET A 1 -5.14 -3.75 -22.94
CA MET A 1 -4.61 -4.46 -21.75
C MET A 1 -5.77 -5.01 -20.94
N SER A 2 -5.74 -6.26 -20.46
CA SER A 2 -6.85 -6.82 -19.67
C SER A 2 -6.81 -6.33 -18.20
N LEU A 3 -7.95 -6.30 -17.50
CA LEU A 3 -8.01 -5.90 -16.09
C LEU A 3 -7.17 -6.82 -15.19
N ASN A 4 -7.10 -8.11 -15.50
CA ASN A 4 -6.22 -9.05 -14.80
C ASN A 4 -4.74 -8.71 -14.98
N THR A 5 -4.35 -8.31 -16.21
CA THR A 5 -2.98 -7.89 -16.51
C THR A 5 -2.61 -6.64 -15.73
N VAL A 6 -3.52 -5.65 -15.66
CA VAL A 6 -3.33 -4.45 -14.82
C VAL A 6 -3.14 -4.85 -13.36
N ALA A 7 -4.04 -5.67 -12.80
CA ALA A 7 -3.98 -6.07 -11.40
C ALA A 7 -2.70 -6.85 -11.06
N PHE A 8 -2.22 -7.69 -11.99
CA PHE A 8 -0.97 -8.41 -11.86
C PHE A 8 0.25 -7.46 -11.77
N TYR A 9 0.35 -6.49 -12.70
CA TYR A 9 1.46 -5.55 -12.69
C TYR A 9 1.43 -4.64 -11.47
N LEU A 10 0.25 -4.11 -11.13
CA LEU A 10 0.09 -3.26 -9.95
C LEU A 10 0.52 -3.99 -8.68
N HIS A 11 0.13 -5.25 -8.48
CA HIS A 11 0.51 -6.01 -7.29
C HIS A 11 2.02 -6.16 -7.11
N ARG A 12 2.73 -6.39 -8.23
CA ARG A 12 4.20 -6.50 -8.22
C ARG A 12 4.87 -5.17 -7.99
N ILE A 13 4.42 -4.12 -8.69
CA ILE A 13 4.95 -2.77 -8.54
C ILE A 13 4.76 -2.30 -7.10
N THR A 14 3.56 -2.46 -6.53
CA THR A 14 3.32 -2.09 -5.14
C THR A 14 4.15 -2.92 -4.16
N GLY A 15 4.33 -4.23 -4.41
CA GLY A 15 5.21 -5.07 -3.60
C GLY A 15 6.67 -4.61 -3.62
N VAL A 16 7.20 -4.23 -4.79
CA VAL A 16 8.57 -3.69 -4.92
C VAL A 16 8.69 -2.35 -4.19
N ILE A 17 7.71 -1.44 -4.35
CA ILE A 17 7.69 -0.16 -3.62
C ILE A 17 7.71 -0.40 -2.11
N LEU A 18 6.86 -1.30 -1.60
CA LEU A 18 6.80 -1.63 -0.17
C LEU A 18 8.09 -2.26 0.34
N ALA A 19 8.72 -3.14 -0.44
CA ALA A 19 9.99 -3.75 -0.06
C ALA A 19 11.12 -2.70 0.03
N ILE A 20 11.21 -1.79 -0.95
CA ILE A 20 12.15 -0.67 -0.92
C ILE A 20 11.87 0.24 0.27
N TYR A 21 10.60 0.61 0.48
CA TYR A 21 10.19 1.43 1.62
C TYR A 21 10.55 0.77 2.95
N LEU A 22 10.31 -0.54 3.10
CA LEU A 22 10.66 -1.28 4.31
C LEU A 22 12.15 -1.18 4.61
N CYS A 23 13.03 -1.36 3.62
CA CYS A 23 14.47 -1.18 3.81
C CYS A 23 14.81 0.25 4.25
N ILE A 24 14.25 1.27 3.60
CA ILE A 24 14.44 2.68 3.96
C ILE A 24 13.96 2.93 5.40
N HIS A 25 12.79 2.38 5.76
CA HIS A 25 12.18 2.55 7.07
C HIS A 25 13.01 1.91 8.19
N LEU A 26 13.57 0.73 7.94
CA LEU A 26 14.48 0.08 8.88
C LEU A 26 15.78 0.88 9.08
N VAL A 27 16.33 1.45 8.01
CA VAL A 27 17.49 2.36 8.11
C VAL A 27 17.11 3.61 8.93
N PHE A 28 15.96 4.21 8.64
CA PHE A 28 15.43 5.36 9.38
C PHE A 28 15.31 5.08 10.89
N ILE A 29 14.71 3.96 11.30
CA ILE A 29 14.63 3.58 12.72
C ILE A 29 16.04 3.28 13.29
N GLY A 30 16.95 2.74 12.48
CA GLY A 30 18.35 2.52 12.89
C GLY A 30 19.07 3.79 13.35
N THR A 31 18.70 4.95 12.81
CA THR A 31 19.28 6.26 13.16
C THR A 31 18.97 6.73 14.59
N VAL A 32 18.08 6.04 15.31
CA VAL A 32 17.85 6.29 16.74
C VAL A 32 19.15 6.17 17.53
N LYS A 33 20.06 5.26 17.12
CA LYS A 33 21.36 5.05 17.78
C LYS A 33 22.37 6.16 17.51
N THR A 34 22.25 6.87 16.38
CA THR A 34 23.18 7.94 15.97
C THR A 34 22.70 9.32 16.41
N GLY A 35 21.44 9.44 16.86
CA GLY A 35 20.80 10.70 17.24
C GLY A 35 20.19 11.47 16.06
N GLU A 36 20.37 11.00 14.82
CA GLU A 36 19.85 11.66 13.61
C GLU A 36 18.33 11.50 13.44
N TYR A 37 17.73 10.54 14.14
CA TYR A 37 16.29 10.27 14.13
C TYR A 37 15.45 11.54 14.37
N ALA A 38 15.87 12.40 15.31
CA ALA A 38 15.14 13.62 15.65
C ALA A 38 15.09 14.64 14.51
N ASN A 39 16.07 14.63 13.60
CA ASN A 39 16.06 15.50 12.43
C ASN A 39 15.24 14.87 11.30
N LEU A 40 15.41 13.57 11.07
CA LEU A 40 14.68 12.87 10.02
C LEU A 40 13.17 12.82 10.30
N ILE A 41 12.75 12.64 11.56
CA ILE A 41 11.33 12.60 11.90
C ILE A 41 10.63 13.94 11.63
N LYS A 42 11.33 15.07 11.79
CA LYS A 42 10.78 16.40 11.46
C LYS A 42 10.51 16.54 9.96
N ILE A 43 11.31 15.88 9.14
CA ILE A 43 11.14 15.85 7.69
C ILE A 43 9.97 14.94 7.34
N THR A 44 9.93 13.70 7.86
CA THR A 44 8.88 12.73 7.50
C THR A 44 7.50 13.11 8.04
N LEU A 45 7.42 13.89 9.12
CA LEU A 45 6.16 14.42 9.66
C LEU A 45 5.81 15.82 9.13
N SER A 46 6.56 16.33 8.15
CA SER A 46 6.29 17.64 7.57
C SER A 46 5.07 17.58 6.63
N LYS A 47 4.40 18.72 6.43
CA LYS A 47 3.23 18.79 5.54
C LYS A 47 3.59 18.47 4.08
N GLU A 48 4.83 18.74 3.70
CA GLU A 48 5.38 18.45 2.37
C GLU A 48 5.56 16.95 2.14
N PHE A 49 5.74 16.16 3.21
CA PHE A 49 5.84 14.69 3.14
C PHE A 49 4.50 13.98 3.17
N LEU A 50 3.44 14.64 3.65
CA LEU A 50 2.09 14.07 3.74
C LEU A 50 1.60 13.36 2.45
N PRO A 51 1.79 13.91 1.23
CA PRO A 51 1.38 13.21 0.01
C PRO A 51 2.09 11.87 -0.20
N LEU A 52 3.36 11.75 0.21
CA LEU A 52 4.12 10.51 0.11
C LEU A 52 3.57 9.46 1.08
N ASP A 53 3.22 9.87 2.30
CA ASP A 53 2.58 8.97 3.27
C ASP A 53 1.23 8.47 2.76
N LEU A 54 0.37 9.37 2.27
CA LEU A 54 -0.93 9.01 1.71
C LEU A 54 -0.80 8.09 0.49
N LEU A 55 0.20 8.31 -0.37
CA LEU A 55 0.48 7.43 -1.51
C LEU A 55 0.98 6.07 -1.05
N LEU A 56 1.83 6.02 -0.02
CA LEU A 56 2.31 4.79 0.55
C LEU A 56 1.17 3.97 1.18
N PHE A 57 0.22 4.63 1.85
CA PHE A 57 -1.01 3.98 2.31
C PHE A 57 -1.80 3.38 1.14
N LEU A 58 -1.99 4.11 0.04
CA LEU A 58 -2.68 3.58 -1.14
C LEU A 58 -1.99 2.30 -1.67
N VAL A 59 -0.66 2.35 -1.80
CA VAL A 59 0.17 1.23 -2.25
C VAL A 59 0.02 0.03 -1.31
N GLY A 60 0.10 0.25 0.01
CA GLY A 60 -0.05 -0.77 1.04
C GLY A 60 -1.43 -1.42 1.03
N ILE A 61 -2.49 -0.62 1.00
CA ILE A 61 -3.88 -1.08 0.97
C ILE A 61 -4.13 -1.90 -0.30
N TYR A 62 -3.72 -1.40 -1.47
CA TYR A 62 -3.89 -2.14 -2.72
C TYR A 62 -3.15 -3.48 -2.70
N HIS A 63 -1.89 -3.48 -2.25
CA HIS A 63 -1.07 -4.68 -2.18
C HIS A 63 -1.72 -5.74 -1.27
N GLY A 64 -2.15 -5.33 -0.08
CA GLY A 64 -2.83 -6.21 0.88
C GLY A 64 -4.15 -6.75 0.36
N VAL A 65 -5.06 -5.89 -0.13
CA VAL A 65 -6.38 -6.30 -0.63
C VAL A 65 -6.24 -7.23 -1.83
N ASN A 66 -5.38 -6.89 -2.80
CA ASN A 66 -5.16 -7.76 -3.95
C ASN A 66 -4.43 -9.06 -3.57
N GLY A 67 -3.53 -9.03 -2.58
CA GLY A 67 -2.88 -10.22 -2.03
C GLY A 67 -3.88 -11.20 -1.44
N ILE A 68 -4.86 -10.71 -0.68
CA ILE A 68 -5.97 -11.53 -0.16
C ILE A 68 -6.76 -12.16 -1.31
N ARG A 69 -7.08 -11.40 -2.36
CA ARG A 69 -7.74 -11.94 -3.57
C ARG A 69 -6.92 -13.08 -4.18
N LEU A 70 -5.61 -12.93 -4.30
CA LEU A 70 -4.72 -13.95 -4.85
C LEU A 70 -4.71 -15.21 -3.99
N ILE A 71 -4.56 -15.06 -2.67
CA ILE A 71 -4.66 -16.19 -1.71
C ILE A 71 -5.98 -16.93 -1.90
N LEU A 72 -7.13 -16.22 -1.89
CA LEU A 72 -8.43 -16.86 -2.08
C LEU A 72 -8.49 -17.69 -3.36
N HIS A 73 -7.98 -17.14 -4.47
CA HIS A 73 -7.96 -17.85 -5.76
C HIS A 73 -7.00 -19.05 -5.78
N GLU A 74 -5.81 -18.93 -5.19
CA GLU A 74 -4.80 -20.00 -5.17
C GLU A 74 -5.25 -21.20 -4.33
N PHE A 75 -6.02 -20.96 -3.27
CA PHE A 75 -6.64 -22.02 -2.46
C PHE A 75 -7.97 -22.54 -3.05
N GLY A 76 -8.36 -22.10 -4.25
CA GLY A 76 -9.61 -22.50 -4.90
C GLY A 76 -10.88 -21.94 -4.24
N LEU A 77 -10.74 -21.03 -3.28
CA LEU A 77 -11.85 -20.38 -2.60
C LEU A 77 -12.49 -19.33 -3.52
N LEU A 78 -13.82 -19.20 -3.43
CA LEU A 78 -14.59 -18.16 -4.14
C LEU A 78 -14.34 -18.14 -5.67
N TYR A 79 -13.92 -19.25 -6.28
CA TYR A 79 -13.58 -19.31 -7.71
C TYR A 79 -14.73 -18.87 -8.64
N ARG A 80 -15.99 -19.17 -8.25
CA ARG A 80 -17.21 -18.72 -8.96
C ARG A 80 -17.34 -17.19 -9.00
N TYR A 81 -16.74 -16.48 -8.05
CA TYR A 81 -16.78 -15.03 -7.89
C TYR A 81 -15.51 -14.32 -8.37
N ARG A 82 -14.59 -15.00 -9.08
CA ARG A 82 -13.29 -14.45 -9.48
C ARG A 82 -13.35 -13.10 -10.20
N LYS A 83 -14.37 -12.89 -11.04
CA LYS A 83 -14.59 -11.62 -11.74
C LYS A 83 -15.06 -10.55 -10.76
N ALA A 84 -16.03 -10.87 -9.90
CA ALA A 84 -16.53 -9.95 -8.88
C ALA A 84 -15.40 -9.51 -7.93
N LEU A 85 -14.55 -10.43 -7.46
CA LEU A 85 -13.41 -10.12 -6.60
C LEU A 85 -12.36 -9.23 -7.29
N LEU A 86 -12.14 -9.41 -8.60
CA LEU A 86 -11.26 -8.55 -9.37
C LEU A 86 -11.78 -7.10 -9.44
N TYR A 87 -13.08 -6.90 -9.62
CA TYR A 87 -13.68 -5.56 -9.60
C TYR A 87 -13.80 -4.98 -8.19
N ALA A 88 -14.03 -5.82 -7.18
CA ALA A 88 -14.13 -5.40 -5.79
C ALA A 88 -12.79 -4.88 -5.25
N THR A 89 -11.66 -5.42 -5.71
CA THR A 89 -10.31 -5.03 -5.26
C THR A 89 -10.07 -3.51 -5.35
N PRO A 90 -10.13 -2.86 -6.54
CA PRO A 90 -9.92 -1.42 -6.63
C PRO A 90 -10.99 -0.60 -5.88
N ILE A 91 -12.23 -1.08 -5.81
CA ILE A 91 -13.32 -0.38 -5.09
C ILE A 91 -13.02 -0.35 -3.59
N ILE A 92 -12.71 -1.51 -3.00
CA ILE A 92 -12.36 -1.63 -1.57
C ILE A 92 -11.12 -0.80 -1.27
N THR A 93 -10.08 -0.89 -2.12
CA THR A 93 -8.87 -0.08 -1.97
C THR A 93 -9.19 1.41 -1.94
N LEU A 94 -9.98 1.92 -2.89
CA LEU A 94 -10.32 3.34 -2.96
C LEU A 94 -11.19 3.79 -1.78
N ILE A 95 -12.14 2.98 -1.34
CA ILE A 95 -12.99 3.31 -0.17
C ILE A 95 -12.12 3.46 1.08
N ILE A 96 -11.25 2.48 1.35
CA ILE A 96 -10.36 2.51 2.52
C ILE A 96 -9.40 3.69 2.41
N TRP A 97 -8.81 3.93 1.23
CA TRP A 97 -7.87 5.02 1.04
C TRP A 97 -8.52 6.40 1.19
N VAL A 98 -9.72 6.61 0.66
CA VAL A 98 -10.47 7.86 0.84
C VAL A 98 -10.80 8.08 2.31
N PHE A 99 -11.23 7.04 3.03
CA PHE A 99 -11.44 7.14 4.47
C PHE A 99 -10.18 7.58 5.21
N VAL A 100 -9.02 6.98 4.89
CA VAL A 100 -7.72 7.40 5.46
C VAL A 100 -7.39 8.85 5.12
N CYS A 101 -7.58 9.28 3.87
CA CYS A 101 -7.35 10.66 3.48
C CYS A 101 -8.23 11.65 4.26
N LEU A 102 -9.51 11.32 4.47
CA LEU A 102 -10.42 12.16 5.23
C LEU A 102 -10.01 12.27 6.71
N GLU A 103 -9.62 11.16 7.33
CA GLU A 103 -9.18 11.13 8.73
C GLU A 103 -7.87 11.88 8.96
N VAL A 104 -6.95 11.84 7.98
CA VAL A 104 -5.61 12.44 8.12
C VAL A 104 -5.61 13.93 7.75
N ILE A 105 -6.49 14.37 6.83
CA ILE A 105 -6.55 15.77 6.36
C ILE A 105 -7.58 16.60 7.14
N GLY A 106 -8.67 15.97 7.60
CA GLY A 106 -9.73 16.61 8.37
C GLY A 106 -9.29 17.01 9.77
#